data_AF-A0A3D3TB18-F1
#
_entry.id   AF-A0A3D3TB18-F1
#
_cell.length_a   1.000
_cell.length_b   1.000
_cell.length_c   1.000
_cell.angle_alpha   90.00
_cell.angle_beta   90.00
_cell.angle_gamma   90.00
#
_symmetry.space_group_name_H-M   'P 1'
#
loop_
_entity.id
_entity.type
_entity.pdbx_description
1 polymer ?
#
loop_
_entity_poly.entity_id
_entity_poly.type
_entity_poly.pdbx_seq_one_letter_code
_entity_poly.pdbx_strand_id
1 'polypeptide(L)'
;MNVKLTKREAAVQAAQRAQESDSQEATPPDVAIFVAVTGPEGLEIRCENDWRNHNGRIKLTIGNVDGGTPIVRYYHPDTLEQDYVAEQAEKAANAKQALIDWVQYLGPELAQQLVTQCWEHGK
;
A
#
# COMPACT_ATOMS: atom_id res chain seq x y z
N MET A 1 -5.55 33.88 11.61
CA MET A 1 -4.16 33.60 12.05
C MET A 1 -3.75 32.26 11.47
N ASN A 2 -2.81 32.21 10.53
CA ASN A 2 -2.31 30.95 9.96
C ASN A 2 -1.16 30.46 10.84
N VAL A 3 -1.45 29.59 11.80
CA VAL A 3 -0.42 28.96 12.64
C VAL A 3 0.25 27.89 11.79
N LYS A 4 1.43 28.19 11.26
CA LYS A 4 2.25 27.20 10.56
C LYS A 4 2.87 26.29 11.62
N LEU A 5 2.47 25.02 11.62
CA LEU A 5 3.08 23.98 12.45
C LEU A 5 4.59 23.94 12.15
N THR A 6 5.43 24.17 13.15
CA THR A 6 6.87 24.04 12.96
C THR A 6 7.25 22.55 12.87
N LYS A 7 8.36 22.23 12.19
CA LYS A 7 8.86 20.84 12.07
C LYS A 7 9.02 20.15 13.43
N ARG A 8 9.41 20.91 14.46
CA ARG A 8 9.60 20.40 15.82
C ARG A 8 8.26 20.05 16.48
N GLU A 9 7.27 20.92 16.35
CA GLU A 9 5.92 20.67 16.88
C GLU A 9 5.24 19.51 16.15
N ALA A 10 5.44 19.40 14.83
CA ALA A 10 4.97 18.26 14.04
C ALA A 10 5.58 16.94 14.54
N ALA A 11 6.89 16.91 14.78
CA ALA A 11 7.59 15.72 15.24
C ALA A 11 7.17 15.30 16.65
N VAL A 12 6.98 16.26 17.56
CA VAL A 12 6.50 15.98 18.92
C VAL A 12 5.08 15.40 18.90
N GLN A 13 4.17 16.00 18.14
CA GLN A 13 2.80 15.50 18.02
C GLN A 13 2.73 14.12 17.36
N ALA A 14 3.57 13.87 16.34
CA ALA A 14 3.66 12.56 15.70
C ALA A 14 4.15 11.48 16.67
N ALA A 15 5.19 11.77 17.46
CA ALA A 15 5.71 10.84 18.47
C ALA A 15 4.70 10.55 19.59
N GLN A 16 3.93 11.57 20.00
CA GLN A 16 2.89 11.43 21.03
C GLN A 16 1.72 10.57 20.54
N ARG A 17 1.29 10.76 19.28
CA ARG A 17 0.24 9.94 18.68
C ARG A 17 0.67 8.50 18.44
N ALA A 18 1.92 8.26 18.05
CA ALA A 18 2.45 6.90 17.92
C ALA A 18 2.33 6.12 19.24
N GLN A 19 2.61 6.76 20.39
CA GLN A 19 2.41 6.12 21.70
C GLN A 19 0.94 5.79 22.05
N GLU A 20 -0.02 6.46 21.44
CA GLU A 20 -1.45 6.35 21.77
C GLU A 20 -2.24 5.47 20.79
N SER A 21 -1.76 5.28 19.55
CA SER A 21 -2.51 4.59 18.48
C SER A 21 -1.92 3.27 18.02
N ASP A 22 -0.73 2.88 18.49
CA ASP A 22 -0.03 1.70 17.97
C ASP A 22 -0.67 0.41 18.51
N SER A 23 -1.55 -0.18 17.70
CA SER A 23 -1.99 -1.56 17.91
C SER A 23 -1.13 -2.47 17.03
N GLN A 24 -0.24 -3.24 17.65
CA GLN A 24 0.39 -4.36 16.97
C GLN A 24 -0.67 -5.45 16.80
N GLU A 25 -0.90 -5.91 15.56
CA GLU A 25 -1.83 -7.02 15.34
C GLU A 25 -1.27 -8.31 16.00
N ALA A 26 -2.15 -9.09 16.63
CA ALA A 26 -1.79 -10.40 17.15
C ALA A 26 -1.45 -11.34 15.98
N THR A 27 -0.16 -11.53 15.76
CA THR A 27 0.42 -12.13 14.55
C THR A 27 1.39 -13.25 14.92
N PRO A 28 1.66 -14.22 14.01
CA PRO A 28 2.70 -15.22 14.20
C PRO A 28 4.08 -14.60 14.48
N PRO A 29 5.04 -15.33 15.10
CA PRO A 29 6.31 -14.75 15.57
C PRO A 29 7.18 -14.08 14.50
N ASP A 30 7.02 -14.45 13.23
CA ASP A 30 7.75 -13.96 12.07
C ASP A 30 7.00 -12.85 11.30
N VAL A 31 5.82 -12.47 11.78
CA VAL A 31 4.96 -11.45 11.17
C VAL A 31 4.90 -10.26 12.11
N ALA A 32 5.25 -9.08 11.59
CA ALA A 32 5.14 -7.83 12.32
C ALA A 32 4.29 -6.86 11.51
N ILE A 33 3.13 -6.52 12.05
CA ILE A 33 2.17 -5.58 11.45
C ILE A 33 1.81 -4.55 12.52
N PHE A 34 2.06 -3.29 12.20
CA PHE A 34 1.68 -2.13 13.00
C PHE A 34 0.60 -1.37 12.26
N VAL A 35 -0.50 -1.06 12.96
CA VAL A 35 -1.63 -0.32 12.41
C VAL A 35 -1.87 0.92 13.24
N ALA A 36 -2.01 2.06 12.57
CA ALA A 36 -2.40 3.32 13.16
C ALA A 36 -3.53 3.95 12.34
N VAL A 37 -4.49 4.56 13.03
CA VAL A 37 -5.63 5.24 12.38
C VAL A 37 -5.62 6.71 12.78
N THR A 38 -5.66 7.63 11.81
CA THR A 38 -5.52 9.07 12.10
C THR A 38 -6.80 9.72 12.66
N GLY A 39 -7.90 8.97 12.78
CA GLY A 39 -9.20 9.40 13.29
C GLY A 39 -10.37 8.55 12.75
N PRO A 40 -11.63 8.80 13.15
CA PRO A 40 -12.80 8.00 12.75
C PRO A 40 -13.06 7.95 11.24
N GLU A 41 -12.78 9.05 10.53
CA GLU A 41 -12.78 9.14 9.06
C GLU A 41 -11.35 9.32 8.51
N GLY A 42 -10.37 8.83 9.29
CA GLY A 42 -8.96 9.04 9.03
C GLY A 42 -8.37 8.08 8.01
N LEU A 43 -7.08 8.24 7.79
CA LEU A 43 -6.28 7.27 7.05
C LEU A 43 -5.92 6.12 7.99
N GLU A 44 -6.02 4.91 7.48
CA GLU A 44 -5.35 3.74 8.04
C GLU A 44 -3.93 3.69 7.49
N ILE A 45 -2.96 3.60 8.40
CA ILE A 45 -1.54 3.47 8.11
C ILE A 45 -1.12 2.08 8.62
N ARG A 46 -0.73 1.21 7.68
CA ARG A 46 -0.20 -0.13 7.99
C ARG A 46 1.28 -0.18 7.66
N CYS A 47 2.09 -0.65 8.60
CA CYS A 47 3.51 -0.91 8.42
C CYS A 47 3.77 -2.39 8.67
N GLU A 48 4.27 -3.09 7.66
CA GLU A 48 4.39 -4.55 7.67
C GLU A 48 5.83 -4.97 7.31
N ASN A 49 6.36 -6.01 7.97
CA ASN A 49 7.58 -6.66 7.51
C ASN A 49 7.34 -7.49 6.23
N ASP A 50 8.39 -8.10 5.69
CA ASP A 50 8.36 -8.77 4.38
C ASP A 50 7.69 -10.15 4.40
N TRP A 51 6.91 -10.47 5.43
CA TRP A 51 6.33 -11.79 5.67
C TRP A 51 5.50 -12.34 4.49
N ARG A 52 4.90 -11.46 3.67
CA ARG A 52 4.00 -11.85 2.58
C ARG A 52 4.70 -12.10 1.25
N ASN A 53 5.72 -11.31 0.93
CA ASN A 53 6.38 -11.33 -0.39
C ASN A 53 7.87 -11.70 -0.31
N HIS A 54 8.40 -11.82 0.91
CA HIS A 54 9.79 -12.16 1.23
C HIS A 54 10.80 -11.32 0.45
N ASN A 55 10.48 -10.04 0.23
CA ASN A 55 11.33 -9.13 -0.52
C ASN A 55 12.37 -8.41 0.33
N GLY A 56 12.45 -8.69 1.65
CA GLY A 56 13.38 -8.05 2.57
C GLY A 56 13.13 -6.55 2.74
N ARG A 57 11.91 -6.07 2.52
CA ARG A 57 11.53 -4.65 2.65
C ARG A 57 10.40 -4.47 3.65
N ILE A 58 10.36 -3.28 4.22
CA ILE A 58 9.22 -2.81 5.01
C ILE A 58 8.18 -2.27 4.03
N LYS A 59 6.95 -2.74 4.14
CA LYS A 59 5.82 -2.23 3.36
C LYS A 59 5.06 -1.21 4.19
N LEU A 60 4.88 -0.01 3.64
CA LEU A 60 3.99 1.01 4.20
C LEU A 60 2.77 1.15 3.29
N THR A 61 1.59 0.98 3.86
CA THR A 61 0.31 1.18 3.16
C THR A 61 -0.46 2.30 3.85
N ILE A 62 -0.88 3.30 3.07
CA ILE A 62 -1.72 4.40 3.54
C ILE A 62 -3.02 4.34 2.74
N GLY A 63 -4.13 4.02 3.40
CA GLY A 63 -5.45 3.90 2.77
C GLY A 63 -6.51 4.69 3.53
N ASN A 64 -7.61 5.00 2.87
CA ASN A 64 -8.82 5.44 3.57
C ASN A 64 -9.50 4.22 4.23
N VAL A 65 -10.06 4.41 5.41
CA VAL A 65 -10.85 3.38 6.10
C VAL A 65 -12.06 2.94 5.26
N ASP A 66 -12.67 3.86 4.50
CA ASP A 66 -13.85 3.60 3.67
C ASP A 66 -13.52 3.01 2.29
N GLY A 67 -12.24 2.71 2.02
CA GLY A 67 -11.77 2.11 0.78
C GLY A 67 -11.24 3.11 -0.26
N GLY A 68 -10.86 2.57 -1.42
CA GLY A 68 -10.13 3.29 -2.47
C GLY A 68 -8.78 2.65 -2.80
N THR A 69 -8.03 3.26 -3.71
CA THR A 69 -6.67 2.77 -4.03
C THR A 69 -5.69 3.30 -2.98
N PRO A 70 -5.06 2.43 -2.17
CA PRO A 70 -4.11 2.88 -1.17
C PRO A 70 -2.79 3.33 -1.81
N ILE A 71 -2.07 4.18 -1.10
CA ILE A 71 -0.67 4.48 -1.40
C ILE A 71 0.18 3.38 -0.78
N VAL A 72 0.93 2.66 -1.62
CA VAL A 72 1.86 1.62 -1.18
C VAL A 72 3.29 2.11 -1.42
N ARG A 73 4.13 2.01 -0.40
CA ARG A 73 5.56 2.36 -0.41
C ARG A 73 6.38 1.21 0.15
N TYR A 74 7.60 1.05 -0.35
CA TYR A 74 8.57 0.11 0.22
C TYR A 74 9.80 0.85 0.72
N TYR A 75 10.38 0.35 1.81
CA TYR A 75 11.57 0.92 2.42
C TYR A 75 12.61 -0.17 2.74
N HIS A 76 13.89 0.17 2.56
CA HIS A 76 14.97 -0.65 3.06
C HIS A 76 14.99 -0.61 4.59
N PRO A 77 15.06 -1.75 5.30
CA PRO A 77 14.94 -1.77 6.76
C PRO A 77 16.07 -1.00 7.47
N ASP A 78 17.29 -1.07 6.93
CA ASP A 78 18.44 -0.44 7.58
C ASP A 78 18.61 1.06 7.27
N THR A 79 18.26 1.49 6.06
CA THR A 79 18.50 2.88 5.60
C THR A 79 17.23 3.72 5.58
N LEU A 80 16.06 3.09 5.62
CA LEU A 80 14.75 3.71 5.42
C LEU A 80 14.63 4.49 4.12
N GLU A 81 15.51 4.21 3.15
CA GLU A 81 15.41 4.74 1.81
C GLU A 81 14.27 4.03 1.07
N GLN A 82 13.56 4.81 0.26
CA GLN A 82 12.43 4.32 -0.51
C GLN A 82 12.92 3.38 -1.64
N ASP A 83 12.32 2.19 -1.74
CA ASP A 83 12.63 1.19 -2.76
C ASP A 83 11.60 1.22 -3.90
N TYR A 84 11.88 2.04 -4.91
CA TYR A 84 11.04 2.15 -6.11
C TYR A 84 11.01 0.88 -6.97
N VAL A 85 11.99 -0.01 -6.84
CA VAL A 85 12.04 -1.25 -7.62
C VAL A 85 11.03 -2.23 -7.04
N ALA A 86 10.99 -2.38 -5.72
CA ALA A 86 9.98 -3.19 -5.03
C ALA A 86 8.55 -2.68 -5.29
N GLU A 87 8.33 -1.36 -5.26
CA GLU A 87 7.03 -0.74 -5.59
C GLU A 87 6.57 -1.08 -7.01
N GLN A 88 7.46 -0.95 -8.00
CA GLN A 88 7.12 -1.27 -9.39
C GLN A 88 6.89 -2.76 -9.59
N ALA A 89 7.65 -3.62 -8.93
CA ALA A 89 7.47 -5.06 -8.99
C ALA A 89 6.08 -5.48 -8.46
N GLU A 90 5.66 -4.97 -7.29
CA GLU A 90 4.30 -5.24 -6.79
C GLU A 90 3.23 -4.67 -7.72
N LYS A 91 3.40 -3.44 -8.21
CA LYS A 91 2.44 -2.83 -9.14
C LYS A 91 2.27 -3.67 -10.41
N ALA A 92 3.37 -4.17 -10.98
CA ALA A 92 3.34 -5.03 -12.15
C ALA A 92 2.71 -6.40 -11.85
N ALA A 93 3.00 -6.99 -10.68
CA ALA A 93 2.39 -8.24 -10.24
C ALA A 93 0.88 -8.09 -10.06
N ASN A 94 0.42 -7.02 -9.42
CA ASN A 94 -1.00 -6.72 -9.22
C ASN A 94 -1.71 -6.48 -10.55
N ALA A 95 -1.10 -5.73 -11.47
CA ALA A 95 -1.65 -5.51 -12.80
C ALA A 95 -1.78 -6.82 -13.60
N LYS A 96 -0.76 -7.69 -13.53
CA LYS A 96 -0.81 -9.01 -14.14
C LYS A 96 -1.92 -9.88 -13.53
N GLN A 97 -2.05 -9.87 -12.20
CA GLN A 97 -3.11 -10.62 -11.53
C GLN A 97 -4.50 -10.12 -11.92
N ALA A 98 -4.71 -8.81 -11.97
CA ALA A 98 -5.98 -8.22 -12.40
C ALA A 98 -6.36 -8.65 -13.84
N LEU A 99 -5.37 -8.76 -14.74
CA LEU A 99 -5.60 -9.29 -16.09
C LEU A 99 -5.99 -10.77 -16.06
N ILE A 100 -5.33 -11.58 -15.23
CA ILE A 100 -5.68 -13.00 -15.06
C ILE A 100 -7.12 -13.14 -14.54
N ASP A 101 -7.47 -12.40 -13.49
CA ASP A 101 -8.80 -12.43 -12.89
C ASP A 101 -9.88 -11.99 -13.88
N TRP A 102 -9.59 -10.95 -14.68
CA TRP A 102 -10.49 -10.47 -15.73
C TRP A 102 -10.73 -11.51 -16.83
N VAL A 103 -9.66 -12.18 -17.30
CA VAL A 103 -9.78 -13.27 -18.28
C VAL A 103 -10.55 -14.45 -17.70
N GLN A 104 -10.30 -14.80 -16.44
CA GLN A 104 -11.02 -15.87 -15.76
C GLN A 104 -12.52 -15.56 -15.61
N TYR A 105 -12.86 -14.30 -15.35
CA TYR A 105 -14.24 -13.84 -15.22
C TYR A 105 -15.01 -13.86 -16.55
N LEU A 106 -14.42 -13.36 -17.63
CA LEU A 106 -15.08 -13.25 -18.94
C LEU A 106 -15.00 -14.51 -19.80
N GLY A 107 -13.98 -15.33 -19.58
CA GLY A 107 -13.57 -16.38 -20.49
C GLY A 107 -12.58 -15.87 -21.56
N PRO A 108 -11.67 -16.75 -22.04
CA PRO A 108 -10.55 -16.36 -22.90
C PRO A 108 -10.98 -15.83 -24.27
N GLU A 109 -12.05 -16.37 -24.85
CA GLU A 109 -12.53 -15.98 -26.18
C GLU A 109 -13.07 -14.54 -26.19
N LEU A 110 -13.95 -14.22 -25.25
CA LEU A 110 -14.54 -12.88 -25.12
C LEU A 110 -13.46 -11.84 -24.73
N ALA A 111 -12.56 -12.20 -23.81
CA ALA A 111 -11.43 -11.36 -23.44
C ALA A 111 -10.56 -10.99 -24.66
N GLN A 112 -10.23 -11.97 -25.51
CA GLN A 112 -9.44 -11.74 -26.73
C GLN A 112 -10.18 -10.85 -27.74
N GLN A 113 -11.49 -11.04 -27.92
CA GLN A 113 -12.30 -10.18 -28.80
C GLN A 113 -12.28 -8.73 -28.33
N LEU A 114 -12.45 -8.48 -27.02
CA LEU A 114 -12.43 -7.12 -26.46
C LEU A 114 -11.06 -6.45 -26.63
N VAL A 115 -9.96 -7.17 -26.38
CA VAL A 115 -8.60 -6.64 -26.61
C VAL A 115 -8.40 -6.27 -28.08
N THR A 116 -8.86 -7.11 -29.00
CA THR A 116 -8.76 -6.86 -30.45
C THR A 116 -9.54 -5.61 -30.85
N GLN A 117 -10.78 -5.47 -30.37
CA GLN A 117 -11.62 -4.29 -30.62
C GLN A 117 -11.00 -3.00 -30.06
N CYS A 118 -10.43 -3.03 -28.86
CA CYS A 118 -9.73 -1.87 -28.29
C CYS A 118 -8.51 -1.47 -29.13
N TRP A 119 -7.77 -2.44 -29.65
CA TRP A 119 -6.60 -2.20 -30.48
C TRP A 119 -6.96 -1.61 -31.86
N GLU A 120 -8.07 -2.06 -32.45
CA GLU A 120 -8.55 -1.57 -33.74
C GLU A 120 -9.15 -0.16 -33.65
N HIS A 121 -9.90 0.15 -32.58
CA HIS A 121 -10.45 1.49 -32.34
C HIS A 121 -9.40 2.52 -31.86
N GLY A 122 -8.24 2.07 -31.38
CA GLY A 122 -7.13 2.93 -30.96
C GLY A 122 -6.18 3.34 -32.10
N LYS A 123 -6.43 2.89 -33.34
CA LYS A 123 -5.75 3.33 -34.56
C LYS A 123 -6.53 4.45 -35.24
#